data_AF-A0A7L3M510-F1
#
_entry.id   AF-A0A7L3M510-F1
#
_cell.length_a   1.000
_cell.length_b   1.000
_cell.length_c   1.000
_cell.angle_alpha   90.00
_cell.angle_beta   90.00
_cell.angle_gamma   90.00
#
_symmetry.space_group_name_H-M   'P 1'
#
loop_
_entity.id
_entity.type
_entity.pdbx_description
1 polymer ?
#
loop_
_entity_poly.entity_id
_entity_poly.type
_entity_poly.pdbx_seq_one_letter_code
_entity_poly.pdbx_strand_id
1 'polypeptide(L)'
;IDLPQKVMDRPLPGKTVFTDASSATSTAAVVWQPEGEQWQCVKMTDKSLSVQQLEASAVVLACGLFQSEHLNIVTDSMFVAKLCLAMSRPGVSTSHTAVMIEEALASRPGTISVIHVNSHTPVKGFFQIGNDRADAAAKGLWTLQDARQLHESLHIGAKALTKRCNIPMADAKHIVASCPYCQK
;
A
#
# COMPACT_ATOMS: atom_id res chain seq x y z
N ILE A 1 2.93 -17.29 29.75
CA ILE A 1 2.08 -16.13 29.38
C ILE A 1 1.75 -16.34 27.92
N ASP A 2 0.48 -16.60 27.61
CA ASP A 2 0.05 -16.76 26.22
C ASP A 2 0.02 -15.35 25.61
N LEU A 3 0.76 -15.12 24.53
CA LEU A 3 0.78 -13.81 23.88
C LEU A 3 -0.58 -13.59 23.22
N PRO A 4 -1.19 -12.39 23.35
CA PRO A 4 -2.48 -12.13 22.72
C PRO A 4 -2.36 -12.28 21.20
N GLN A 5 -3.29 -13.03 20.60
CA GLN A 5 -3.34 -13.26 19.17
C GLN A 5 -3.42 -11.91 18.42
N LYS A 6 -2.43 -11.63 17.57
CA LYS A 6 -2.37 -10.37 16.79
C LYS A 6 -3.05 -10.44 15.44
N VAL A 7 -3.17 -11.64 14.87
CA VAL A 7 -3.77 -11.88 13.57
C VAL A 7 -5.08 -12.63 13.72
N MET A 8 -6.17 -11.96 13.40
CA MET A 8 -7.54 -12.48 13.44
C MET A 8 -7.83 -13.31 12.19
N ASP A 9 -8.60 -14.39 12.35
CA ASP A 9 -8.94 -15.34 11.29
C ASP A 9 -10.02 -14.84 10.32
N ARG A 10 -10.69 -13.73 10.68
CA ARG A 10 -11.72 -13.08 9.87
C ARG A 10 -11.59 -11.56 9.92
N PRO A 11 -12.10 -10.85 8.89
CA PRO A 11 -12.21 -9.40 8.92
C PRO A 11 -13.06 -8.91 10.09
N LEU A 12 -12.65 -7.82 10.72
CA LEU A 12 -13.38 -7.17 11.81
C LEU A 12 -13.72 -5.71 11.43
N PRO A 13 -14.68 -5.07 12.12
CA PRO A 13 -14.86 -3.62 12.00
C PRO A 13 -13.55 -2.88 12.26
N GLY A 14 -13.11 -2.08 11.30
CA GLY A 14 -11.81 -1.42 11.34
C GLY A 14 -11.41 -0.87 9.97
N LYS A 15 -10.26 -0.21 9.92
CA LYS A 15 -9.77 0.39 8.68
C LYS A 15 -9.34 -0.71 7.70
N THR A 16 -9.74 -0.55 6.44
CA THR A 16 -9.30 -1.42 5.35
C THR A 16 -8.18 -0.74 4.58
N VAL A 17 -7.07 -1.45 4.40
CA VAL A 17 -5.88 -0.99 3.68
C VAL A 17 -5.54 -2.01 2.61
N PHE A 18 -5.03 -1.52 1.48
CA PHE A 18 -4.66 -2.29 0.32
C PHE A 18 -3.15 -2.23 0.16
N THR A 19 -2.52 -3.38 0.00
CA THR A 19 -1.07 -3.51 -0.12
C THR A 19 -0.71 -4.21 -1.41
N ASP A 20 0.28 -3.68 -2.10
CA ASP A 20 0.87 -4.30 -3.28
C ASP A 20 2.35 -3.92 -3.41
N ALA A 21 3.11 -4.70 -4.15
CA ALA A 21 4.48 -4.37 -4.53
C ALA A 21 4.81 -4.67 -5.99
N SER A 22 5.72 -3.85 -6.52
CA SER A 22 6.22 -4.00 -7.89
C SER A 22 7.72 -4.18 -7.88
N SER A 23 8.18 -5.29 -8.46
CA SER A 23 9.61 -5.55 -8.69
C SER A 23 10.21 -4.58 -9.72
N ALA A 24 9.42 -4.15 -10.71
CA ALA A 24 9.88 -3.27 -11.78
C ALA A 24 10.29 -1.87 -11.26
N THR A 25 9.62 -1.40 -10.23
CA THR A 25 9.86 -0.10 -9.57
C THR A 25 10.52 -0.25 -8.20
N SER A 26 10.77 -1.50 -7.77
CA SER A 26 11.25 -1.85 -6.43
C SER A 26 10.46 -1.15 -5.31
N THR A 27 9.14 -1.05 -5.48
CA THR A 27 8.27 -0.23 -4.64
C THR A 27 7.20 -1.07 -3.98
N ALA A 28 7.03 -0.88 -2.67
CA ALA A 28 5.92 -1.35 -1.85
C ALA A 28 4.94 -0.18 -1.64
N ALA A 29 3.64 -0.43 -1.77
CA ALA A 29 2.60 0.57 -1.64
C ALA A 29 1.54 0.14 -0.63
N VAL A 30 1.06 1.12 0.14
CA VAL A 30 -0.11 1.00 1.01
C VAL A 30 -1.10 2.08 0.59
N VAL A 31 -2.33 1.66 0.28
CA VAL A 31 -3.40 2.52 -0.20
C VAL A 31 -4.63 2.33 0.69
N TRP A 32 -5.33 3.41 1.01
CA TRP A 32 -6.58 3.34 1.79
C TRP A 32 -7.52 4.47 1.42
N GLN A 33 -8.79 4.32 1.78
CA GLN A 33 -9.78 5.38 1.61
C GLN A 33 -10.43 5.69 2.97
N PRO A 34 -10.21 6.88 3.56
CA PRO A 34 -11.01 7.33 4.69
C PRO A 34 -12.46 7.51 4.25
N GLU A 35 -13.40 7.33 5.18
CA GLU A 35 -14.83 7.39 4.87
C GLU A 35 -15.23 8.76 4.32
N GLY A 36 -15.83 8.78 3.13
CA GLY A 36 -16.23 10.02 2.45
C GLY A 36 -15.07 10.85 1.90
N GLU A 37 -13.82 10.39 2.01
CA GLU A 37 -12.64 11.11 1.56
C GLU A 37 -11.97 10.47 0.34
N GLN A 38 -10.97 11.18 -0.18
CA GLN A 38 -10.14 10.72 -1.29
C GLN A 38 -9.16 9.64 -0.83
N TRP A 39 -8.82 8.76 -1.78
CA TRP A 39 -7.82 7.71 -1.58
C TRP A 39 -6.47 8.31 -1.23
N GLN A 40 -5.82 7.72 -0.24
CA GLN A 40 -4.50 8.07 0.25
C GLN A 40 -3.51 6.95 -0.08
N CYS A 41 -2.24 7.30 -0.20
CA CYS A 41 -1.18 6.36 -0.55
C CYS A 41 0.12 6.70 0.18
N VAL A 42 0.79 5.67 0.71
CA VAL A 42 2.18 5.75 1.17
C VAL A 42 2.98 4.69 0.44
N LYS A 43 4.22 5.03 0.06
CA LYS A 43 5.12 4.16 -0.71
C LYS A 43 6.49 4.08 -0.06
N MET A 44 7.12 2.93 -0.20
CA MET A 44 8.51 2.68 0.14
C MET A 44 9.21 2.12 -1.09
N THR A 45 10.43 2.59 -1.39
CA THR A 45 11.24 2.04 -2.48
C THR A 45 12.52 1.47 -1.91
N ASP A 46 12.80 0.20 -2.20
CA ASP A 46 14.04 -0.46 -1.81
C ASP A 46 14.47 -1.47 -2.89
N LYS A 47 15.59 -1.15 -3.55
CA LYS A 47 16.13 -1.95 -4.66
C LYS A 47 16.84 -3.22 -4.22
N SER A 48 17.13 -3.36 -2.93
CA SER A 48 17.79 -4.55 -2.38
C SER A 48 16.81 -5.69 -2.09
N LEU A 49 15.51 -5.38 -2.05
CA LEU A 49 14.46 -6.33 -1.70
C LEU A 49 13.89 -7.04 -2.93
N SER A 50 13.64 -8.33 -2.78
CA SER A 50 12.81 -9.12 -3.71
C SER A 50 11.35 -8.67 -3.66
N VAL A 51 10.55 -9.04 -4.66
CA VAL A 51 9.10 -8.73 -4.67
C VAL A 51 8.39 -9.27 -3.43
N GLN A 52 8.69 -10.50 -2.99
CA GLN A 52 8.08 -11.09 -1.80
C GLN A 52 8.45 -10.33 -0.52
N GLN A 53 9.67 -9.77 -0.44
CA GLN A 53 10.07 -8.91 0.67
C GLN A 53 9.38 -7.55 0.58
N LEU A 54 9.23 -6.96 -0.60
CA LEU A 54 8.49 -5.71 -0.80
C LEU A 54 7.01 -5.86 -0.44
N GLU A 55 6.36 -6.97 -0.81
CA GLU A 55 4.97 -7.26 -0.41
C GLU A 55 4.82 -7.28 1.11
N ALA A 56 5.77 -7.92 1.80
CA ALA A 56 5.77 -7.92 3.26
C ALA A 56 6.11 -6.56 3.85
N SER A 57 7.02 -5.80 3.23
CA SER A 57 7.30 -4.42 3.61
C SER A 57 6.06 -3.54 3.47
N ALA A 58 5.17 -3.78 2.49
CA ALA A 58 3.90 -3.09 2.40
C ALA A 58 3.00 -3.38 3.61
N VAL A 59 2.95 -4.64 4.06
CA VAL A 59 2.23 -5.02 5.30
C VAL A 59 2.85 -4.38 6.54
N VAL A 60 4.18 -4.40 6.68
CA VAL A 60 4.89 -3.75 7.78
C VAL A 60 4.63 -2.24 7.80
N LEU A 61 4.66 -1.60 6.63
CA LEU A 61 4.34 -0.18 6.47
C LEU A 61 2.90 0.12 6.90
N ALA A 62 1.93 -0.70 6.49
CA ALA A 62 0.54 -0.56 6.92
C ALA A 62 0.40 -0.70 8.45
N CYS A 63 1.08 -1.68 9.05
CA CYS A 63 1.11 -1.89 10.50
C CYS A 63 1.70 -0.67 11.24
N GLY A 64 2.74 -0.04 10.70
CA GLY A 64 3.37 1.15 11.27
C GLY A 64 2.54 2.43 11.14
N LEU A 65 1.74 2.56 10.08
CA LEU A 65 0.88 3.72 9.84
C LEU A 65 -0.29 3.83 10.83
N PHE A 66 -0.90 2.70 11.22
CA PHE A 66 -2.16 2.71 11.96
C PHE A 66 -2.11 1.93 13.27
N GLN A 67 -1.12 2.15 14.13
CA GLN A 67 -0.71 1.20 15.18
C GLN A 67 -1.80 0.73 16.16
N SER A 68 -2.78 1.58 16.50
CA SER A 68 -3.72 1.30 17.61
C SER A 68 -5.03 0.62 17.20
N GLU A 69 -5.49 0.80 15.96
CA GLU A 69 -6.80 0.30 15.49
C GLU A 69 -6.73 -1.14 14.95
N HIS A 70 -7.86 -1.76 14.61
CA HIS A 70 -7.84 -3.01 13.83
C HIS A 70 -7.63 -2.68 12.35
N LEU A 71 -6.75 -3.44 11.67
CA LEU A 71 -6.55 -3.33 10.22
C LEU A 71 -7.03 -4.58 9.48
N ASN A 72 -7.91 -4.38 8.50
CA ASN A 72 -8.17 -5.36 7.46
C ASN A 72 -7.18 -5.12 6.31
N ILE A 73 -6.16 -5.95 6.20
CA ILE A 73 -5.13 -5.84 5.16
C ILE A 73 -5.58 -6.66 3.95
N VAL A 74 -5.72 -5.99 2.82
CA VAL A 74 -6.10 -6.59 1.54
C VAL A 74 -4.86 -6.69 0.66
N THR A 75 -4.53 -7.90 0.21
CA THR A 75 -3.36 -8.17 -0.64
C THR A 75 -3.70 -9.21 -1.69
N ASP A 76 -3.12 -9.11 -2.90
CA ASP A 76 -3.15 -10.18 -3.89
C ASP A 76 -1.92 -11.11 -3.82
N SER A 77 -0.99 -10.82 -2.91
CA SER A 77 0.13 -11.70 -2.60
C SER A 77 -0.33 -12.88 -1.74
N MET A 78 -0.61 -14.00 -2.40
CA MET A 78 -0.90 -15.29 -1.74
C MET A 78 0.18 -15.69 -0.74
N PHE A 79 1.45 -15.34 -1.02
CA PHE A 79 2.57 -15.62 -0.15
C PHE A 79 2.44 -14.86 1.18
N VAL A 80 2.24 -13.55 1.14
CA VAL A 80 2.10 -12.72 2.34
C VAL A 80 0.82 -13.05 3.08
N ALA A 81 -0.29 -13.29 2.38
CA ALA A 81 -1.53 -13.71 3.00
C ALA A 81 -1.37 -14.98 3.84
N LYS A 82 -0.74 -16.02 3.27
CA LYS A 82 -0.44 -17.27 4.00
C LYS A 82 0.53 -17.05 5.15
N LEU A 83 1.54 -16.21 4.95
CA LEU A 83 2.54 -15.92 5.97
C LEU A 83 1.90 -15.25 7.19
N CYS A 84 1.09 -14.21 6.99
CA CYS A 84 0.36 -13.55 8.07
C CYS A 84 -0.59 -14.52 8.80
N LEU A 85 -1.33 -15.36 8.08
CA LEU A 85 -2.22 -16.35 8.68
C LEU A 85 -1.47 -17.43 9.47
N ALA A 86 -0.26 -17.79 9.05
CA ALA A 86 0.59 -18.70 9.81
C ALA A 86 0.99 -18.12 11.17
N MET A 87 1.14 -16.78 11.28
CA MET A 87 1.43 -16.08 12.54
C MET A 87 0.26 -16.11 13.54
N SER A 88 -0.95 -16.47 13.12
CA SER A 88 -2.07 -16.75 14.03
C SER A 88 -1.87 -18.04 14.83
N ARG A 89 -0.88 -18.87 14.48
CA ARG A 89 -0.67 -20.20 15.07
C ARG A 89 0.72 -20.28 15.72
N PRO A 90 0.89 -21.08 16.79
CA PRO A 90 2.21 -21.35 17.35
C PRO A 90 3.11 -22.03 16.30
N GLY A 91 4.20 -21.37 15.91
CA GLY A 91 5.17 -21.89 14.95
C GLY A 91 6.19 -20.82 14.56
N VAL A 92 7.47 -21.19 14.50
CA VAL A 92 8.57 -20.28 14.22
C VAL A 92 8.89 -20.34 12.73
N SER A 93 8.26 -19.49 11.92
CA SER A 93 8.76 -19.30 10.56
C SER A 93 10.03 -18.44 10.65
N THR A 94 11.19 -19.01 10.30
CA THR A 94 12.50 -18.32 10.43
C THR A 94 12.91 -17.49 9.21
N SER A 95 12.02 -17.31 8.23
CA SER A 95 12.37 -16.51 7.06
C SER A 95 12.51 -15.03 7.44
N HIS A 96 13.42 -14.31 6.79
CA HIS A 96 13.59 -12.87 7.01
C HIS A 96 12.25 -12.11 6.91
N THR A 97 11.40 -12.51 5.96
CA THR A 97 10.08 -11.92 5.77
C THR A 97 9.12 -12.18 6.91
N ALA A 98 9.19 -13.37 7.51
CA ALA A 98 8.40 -13.73 8.69
C ALA A 98 8.76 -12.84 9.88
N VAL A 99 10.06 -12.70 10.15
CA VAL A 99 10.59 -11.85 11.23
C VAL A 99 10.14 -10.40 11.07
N MET A 100 10.22 -9.82 9.86
CA MET A 100 9.76 -8.45 9.61
C MET A 100 8.29 -8.23 10.01
N ILE A 101 7.42 -9.18 9.64
CA ILE A 101 5.99 -9.09 9.97
C ILE A 101 5.76 -9.35 11.46
N GLU A 102 6.45 -10.32 12.07
CA GLU A 102 6.35 -10.61 13.51
C GLU A 102 6.74 -9.40 14.36
N GLU A 103 7.85 -8.74 14.06
CA GLU A 103 8.29 -7.53 14.76
C GLU A 103 7.29 -6.38 14.63
N ALA A 104 6.73 -6.20 13.42
CA ALA A 104 5.69 -5.21 13.17
C ALA A 104 4.40 -5.51 13.95
N LEU A 105 4.03 -6.78 14.10
CA LEU A 105 2.86 -7.20 14.88
C LEU A 105 3.10 -7.12 16.39
N ALA A 106 4.31 -7.44 16.84
CA ALA A 106 4.69 -7.41 18.25
C ALA A 106 4.72 -5.98 18.80
N SER A 107 5.20 -5.03 17.99
CA SER A 107 5.28 -3.60 18.35
C SER A 107 3.93 -2.87 18.27
N ARG A 108 2.96 -3.44 17.55
CA ARG A 108 1.65 -2.84 17.30
C ARG A 108 0.65 -3.15 18.41
N PRO A 109 -0.03 -2.17 19.03
CA PRO A 109 -1.10 -2.44 19.99
C PRO A 109 -2.32 -3.13 19.37
N GLY A 110 -2.80 -2.66 18.22
CA GLY A 110 -3.97 -3.18 17.52
C GLY A 110 -3.73 -4.54 16.85
N THR A 111 -4.82 -5.19 16.42
CA THR A 111 -4.78 -6.46 15.68
C THR A 111 -4.89 -6.24 14.18
N ILE A 112 -4.62 -7.28 13.39
CA ILE A 112 -4.85 -7.29 11.94
C ILE A 112 -5.73 -8.47 11.54
N SER A 113 -6.36 -8.39 10.38
CA SER A 113 -6.86 -9.53 9.61
C SER A 113 -6.32 -9.42 8.19
N VAL A 114 -6.25 -10.54 7.47
CA VAL A 114 -5.77 -10.54 6.08
C VAL A 114 -6.82 -11.10 5.14
N ILE A 115 -7.09 -10.34 4.08
CA ILE A 115 -8.01 -10.66 3.00
C ILE A 115 -7.18 -10.83 1.74
N HIS A 116 -7.12 -12.05 1.24
CA HIS A 116 -6.50 -12.32 -0.05
C HIS A 116 -7.49 -12.05 -1.19
N VAL A 117 -7.12 -11.18 -2.12
CA VAL A 117 -7.88 -10.94 -3.36
C VAL A 117 -7.19 -11.61 -4.54
N ASN A 118 -7.96 -12.14 -5.47
CA ASN A 118 -7.41 -12.70 -6.71
C ASN A 118 -7.47 -11.61 -7.80
N SER A 119 -6.32 -11.18 -8.31
CA SER A 119 -6.16 -10.13 -9.32
C SER A 119 -6.90 -10.46 -10.65
N HIS A 120 -7.35 -11.70 -10.86
CA HIS A 120 -8.07 -12.14 -12.05
C HIS A 120 -9.61 -12.16 -11.91
N THR A 121 -10.18 -11.58 -10.85
CA THR A 121 -11.63 -11.63 -10.62
C THR A 121 -12.35 -10.54 -11.45
N PRO A 122 -13.33 -10.88 -12.31
CA PRO A 122 -13.94 -9.91 -13.23
C PRO A 122 -14.95 -8.95 -12.58
N VAL A 123 -15.34 -9.18 -11.32
CA VAL A 123 -16.35 -8.36 -10.63
C VAL A 123 -15.66 -7.22 -9.87
N LYS A 124 -15.89 -5.98 -10.31
CA LYS A 124 -15.33 -4.78 -9.67
C LYS A 124 -16.11 -4.39 -8.41
N GLY A 125 -15.69 -4.93 -7.27
CA GLY A 125 -16.12 -4.49 -5.93
C GLY A 125 -15.12 -3.53 -5.27
N PHE A 126 -15.44 -3.06 -4.06
CA PHE A 126 -14.55 -2.21 -3.25
C PHE A 126 -13.13 -2.79 -3.13
N PHE A 127 -13.03 -4.10 -2.91
CA PHE A 127 -11.74 -4.76 -2.77
C PHE A 127 -10.90 -4.74 -4.06
N GLN A 128 -11.54 -4.94 -5.22
CA GLN A 128 -10.86 -4.90 -6.51
C GLN A 128 -10.40 -3.47 -6.84
N ILE A 129 -11.24 -2.46 -6.58
CA ILE A 129 -10.88 -1.05 -6.80
C ILE A 129 -9.67 -0.65 -5.95
N GLY A 130 -9.63 -1.06 -4.68
CA GLY A 130 -8.50 -0.79 -3.81
C GLY A 130 -7.23 -1.53 -4.24
N ASN A 131 -7.36 -2.80 -4.68
CA ASN A 131 -6.25 -3.58 -5.22
C ASN A 131 -5.66 -2.92 -6.48
N ASP A 132 -6.51 -2.54 -7.44
CA ASP A 132 -6.09 -1.87 -8.67
C ASP A 132 -5.34 -0.55 -8.37
N ARG A 133 -5.72 0.17 -7.30
CA ARG A 133 -5.04 1.38 -6.86
C ARG A 133 -3.70 1.08 -6.19
N ALA A 134 -3.61 0.05 -5.36
CA ALA A 134 -2.34 -0.39 -4.78
C ALA A 134 -1.37 -0.83 -5.88
N ASP A 135 -1.85 -1.60 -6.86
CA ASP A 135 -1.09 -2.03 -8.05
C ASP A 135 -0.59 -0.85 -8.89
N ALA A 136 -1.45 0.12 -9.16
CA ALA A 136 -1.06 1.35 -9.82
C ALA A 136 0.01 2.10 -9.01
N ALA A 137 -0.19 2.27 -7.70
CA ALA A 137 0.75 2.96 -6.82
C ALA A 137 2.12 2.27 -6.78
N ALA A 138 2.15 0.94 -6.67
CA ALA A 138 3.36 0.13 -6.65
C ALA A 138 4.10 0.23 -7.99
N LYS A 139 3.40 0.11 -9.11
CA LYS A 139 3.96 0.29 -10.47
C LYS A 139 4.40 1.73 -10.78
N GLY A 140 4.25 2.65 -9.84
CA GLY A 140 4.58 4.06 -10.05
C GLY A 140 3.69 4.67 -11.13
N LEU A 141 2.46 4.19 -11.26
CA LEU A 141 1.39 4.84 -12.01
C LEU A 141 0.72 5.82 -11.06
N TRP A 142 1.03 7.10 -11.24
CA TRP A 142 0.51 8.15 -10.37
C TRP A 142 -0.84 8.60 -10.89
N THR A 143 -1.78 8.83 -10.00
CA THR A 143 -3.04 9.47 -10.39
C THR A 143 -2.78 10.95 -10.75
N LEU A 144 -3.71 11.57 -11.47
CA LEU A 144 -3.66 13.02 -11.73
C LEU A 144 -3.62 13.84 -10.44
N GLN A 145 -4.20 13.31 -9.36
CA GLN A 145 -4.17 13.94 -8.06
C GLN A 145 -2.78 13.85 -7.41
N ASP A 146 -2.15 12.68 -7.44
CA ASP A 146 -0.78 12.53 -6.92
C ASP A 146 0.20 13.41 -7.70
N ALA A 147 -0.02 13.55 -9.00
CA ALA A 147 0.74 14.47 -9.84
C ALA A 147 0.51 15.95 -9.46
N ARG A 148 -0.72 16.34 -9.08
CA ARG A 148 -1.00 17.69 -8.54
C ARG A 148 -0.27 17.93 -7.23
N GLN A 149 -0.36 17.02 -6.27
CA GLN A 149 0.32 17.15 -4.98
C GLN A 149 1.85 17.17 -5.12
N LEU A 150 2.40 16.33 -6.01
CA LEU A 150 3.83 16.35 -6.32
C LEU A 150 4.26 17.69 -6.95
N HIS A 151 3.41 18.27 -7.81
CA HIS A 151 3.66 19.59 -8.38
C HIS A 151 3.53 20.70 -7.34
N GLU A 152 2.52 20.68 -6.46
CA GLU A 152 2.35 21.67 -5.39
C GLU A 152 3.50 21.66 -4.38
N SER A 153 4.12 20.50 -4.15
CA SER A 153 5.25 20.37 -3.23
C SER A 153 6.60 20.75 -3.86
N LEU A 154 6.84 20.40 -5.12
CA LEU A 154 8.16 20.55 -5.76
C LEU A 154 8.20 21.59 -6.89
N HIS A 155 7.05 22.11 -7.31
CA HIS A 155 6.87 23.03 -8.43
C HIS A 155 7.60 22.58 -9.72
N ILE A 156 7.63 21.27 -9.99
CA ILE A 156 8.29 20.70 -11.16
C ILE A 156 7.47 20.92 -12.44
N GLY A 157 8.16 21.19 -13.55
CA GLY A 157 7.52 21.47 -14.84
C GLY A 157 6.81 20.26 -15.49
N ALA A 158 5.90 20.54 -16.42
CA ALA A 158 4.99 19.54 -17.01
C ALA A 158 5.70 18.34 -17.67
N LYS A 159 6.87 18.54 -18.29
CA LYS A 159 7.69 17.45 -18.86
C LYS A 159 8.21 16.50 -17.78
N ALA A 160 8.72 17.05 -16.67
CA ALA A 160 9.21 16.26 -15.56
C ALA A 160 8.05 15.52 -14.87
N LEU A 161 6.90 16.18 -14.76
CA LEU A 161 5.69 15.61 -14.17
C LEU A 161 5.13 14.45 -15.01
N THR A 162 5.01 14.61 -16.34
CA THR A 162 4.63 13.54 -17.28
C THR A 162 5.51 12.31 -17.10
N LYS A 163 6.83 12.51 -17.05
CA LYS A 163 7.81 11.43 -16.93
C LYS A 163 7.75 10.72 -15.56
N ARG A 164 7.57 11.48 -14.48
CA ARG A 164 7.56 10.94 -13.11
C ARG A 164 6.24 10.29 -12.73
N CYS A 165 5.14 10.84 -13.23
CA CYS A 165 3.79 10.43 -12.87
C CYS A 165 3.16 9.46 -13.88
N ASN A 166 3.78 9.28 -15.04
CA ASN A 166 3.22 8.53 -16.16
C ASN A 166 1.82 9.02 -16.56
N ILE A 167 1.62 10.34 -16.54
CA ILE A 167 0.35 11.00 -16.91
C ILE A 167 0.47 11.63 -18.31
N PRO A 168 -0.63 11.82 -19.05
CA PRO A 168 -0.61 12.52 -20.33
C PRO A 168 -0.02 13.94 -20.21
N MET A 169 0.73 14.37 -21.23
CA MET A 169 1.32 15.72 -21.27
C MET A 169 0.26 16.83 -21.18
N ALA A 170 -0.95 16.60 -21.70
CA ALA A 170 -2.07 17.53 -21.60
C ALA A 170 -2.47 17.78 -20.14
N ASP A 171 -2.62 16.71 -19.36
CA ASP A 171 -2.97 16.81 -17.95
C ASP A 171 -1.83 17.43 -17.14
N ALA A 172 -0.58 17.05 -17.41
CA ALA A 172 0.58 17.64 -16.75
C ALA A 172 0.67 19.16 -17.01
N LYS A 173 0.38 19.61 -18.24
CA LYS A 173 0.28 21.04 -18.57
C LYS A 173 -0.85 21.71 -17.80
N HIS A 174 -2.03 21.09 -17.73
CA HIS A 174 -3.16 21.63 -16.97
C HIS A 174 -2.81 21.80 -15.49
N ILE A 175 -2.13 20.82 -14.88
CA ILE A 175 -1.70 20.88 -13.48
C ILE A 175 -0.77 22.08 -13.23
N VAL A 176 0.26 22.24 -14.07
CA VAL A 176 1.19 23.38 -13.96
C VAL A 176 0.50 24.71 -14.25
N ALA A 177 -0.42 24.73 -15.23
CA ALA A 177 -1.21 25.91 -15.59
C ALA A 177 -2.12 26.38 -14.45
N SER A 178 -2.63 25.44 -13.65
CA SER A 178 -3.52 25.73 -12.52
C SER A 178 -2.76 26.16 -11.26
N CYS A 179 -1.43 26.11 -11.24
CA CYS A 179 -0.64 26.43 -10.06
C CYS A 179 -0.38 27.94 -9.94
N PRO A 180 -0.90 28.64 -8.91
CA PRO A 180 -0.76 30.09 -8.78
C PRO A 180 0.69 30.55 -8.58
N TYR A 181 1.58 29.66 -8.13
CA TYR A 181 3.00 29.95 -7.89
C TYR A 181 3.86 29.83 -9.14
N CYS A 182 3.42 29.05 -10.13
CA CYS A 182 4.17 28.79 -11.37
C CYS A 182 3.68 29.61 -12.58
N GLN A 183 2.62 30.41 -12.41
CA GLN A 183 2.04 31.29 -13.45
C GLN A 183 2.66 32.70 -13.48
N LYS A 184 3.79 32.92 -12.80
CA LYS A 184 4.52 34.20 -12.83
C LYS A 184 5.60 34.23 -13.91
#